data_AF-H6V950-F1
#
_entry.id   AF-H6V950-F1
#
_cell.length_a   1.000
_cell.length_b   1.000
_cell.length_c   1.000
_cell.angle_alpha   90.00
_cell.angle_beta   90.00
_cell.angle_gamma   90.00
#
_symmetry.space_group_name_H-M   'P 1'
#
loop_
_entity.id
_entity.type
_entity.pdbx_description
1 polymer ?
#
loop_
_entity_poly.entity_id
_entity_poly.type
_entity_poly.pdbx_seq_one_letter_code
_entity_poly.pdbx_strand_id
1 'polypeptide(L)'
;DEADEMLSRGFKDQIHDVFKMLSADVQVILLSATMPDDVLEVSRCFMRDPVRILVQKEELTLEGIKQFYIAIELEEWKLETLCDLYDTLSIAQAVIFCNTRRKVDWLTESMHERDFTVSAMHDGME
;
A
#
# COMPACT_ATOMS: atom_id res chain seq x y z
N ASP A 1 2.96 -10.37 -8.73
CA ASP A 1 3.65 -9.25 -8.08
C ASP A 1 2.85 -8.88 -6.85
N GLU A 2 3.45 -8.28 -5.82
CA GLU A 2 2.80 -7.91 -4.55
C GLU A 2 1.98 -9.08 -3.92
N ALA A 3 2.59 -10.26 -3.81
CA ALA A 3 1.86 -11.47 -3.43
C ALA A 3 1.25 -11.42 -2.02
N ASP A 4 1.85 -10.70 -1.09
CA ASP A 4 1.30 -10.39 0.24
C ASP A 4 0.00 -9.60 0.16
N GLU A 5 -0.03 -8.54 -0.66
CA GLU A 5 -1.25 -7.74 -0.90
C GLU A 5 -2.34 -8.53 -1.63
N MET A 6 -1.97 -9.37 -2.59
CA MET A 6 -2.94 -10.21 -3.30
C MET A 6 -3.62 -11.19 -2.33
N LEU A 7 -2.87 -11.82 -1.42
CA LEU A 7 -3.44 -12.77 -0.47
C LEU A 7 -4.23 -12.09 0.64
N SER A 8 -3.77 -10.93 1.15
CA SER A 8 -4.49 -10.16 2.18
C SER A 8 -5.86 -9.67 1.69
N ARG A 9 -5.98 -9.37 0.39
CA ARG A 9 -7.24 -8.96 -0.26
C ARG A 9 -8.15 -10.13 -0.63
N GLY A 10 -7.78 -11.36 -0.28
CA GLY A 10 -8.61 -12.55 -0.50
C GLY A 10 -8.52 -13.13 -1.91
N PHE A 11 -7.49 -12.79 -2.72
CA PHE A 11 -7.33 -13.33 -4.07
C PHE A 11 -6.83 -14.78 -4.11
N LYS A 12 -6.73 -15.48 -2.98
CA LYS A 12 -6.20 -16.85 -2.88
C LYS A 12 -6.92 -17.83 -3.81
N ASP A 13 -8.25 -17.80 -3.83
CA ASP A 13 -9.05 -18.71 -4.64
C ASP A 13 -8.91 -18.43 -6.14
N GLN A 14 -8.89 -17.14 -6.52
CA GLN A 14 -8.70 -16.73 -7.92
C GLN A 14 -7.32 -17.10 -8.44
N ILE A 15 -6.27 -16.92 -7.63
CA ILE A 15 -4.92 -17.38 -7.96
C ILE A 15 -4.91 -18.88 -8.19
N HIS A 16 -5.51 -19.66 -7.29
CA HIS A 16 -5.57 -21.11 -7.41
C HIS A 16 -6.33 -21.56 -8.65
N ASP A 17 -7.43 -20.89 -9.01
CA ASP A 17 -8.20 -21.21 -10.22
C ASP A 17 -7.44 -20.89 -11.51
N VAL A 18 -6.69 -19.78 -11.55
CA VAL A 18 -5.79 -19.48 -12.68
C VAL A 18 -4.72 -20.58 -12.80
N PHE A 19 -4.10 -20.98 -11.69
CA PHE A 19 -3.07 -22.03 -11.70
C PHE A 19 -3.57 -23.38 -12.20
N LYS A 20 -4.83 -23.75 -11.94
CA LYS A 20 -5.42 -25.00 -12.49
C LYS A 20 -5.55 -24.97 -14.02
N MET A 21 -5.62 -23.79 -14.62
CA MET A 21 -5.73 -23.61 -16.07
C MET A 21 -4.36 -23.59 -16.77
N LEU A 22 -3.27 -23.44 -16.01
CA LEU A 22 -1.91 -23.41 -16.55
C LEU A 22 -1.36 -24.83 -16.72
N SER A 23 -0.40 -24.97 -17.62
CA SER A 23 0.31 -26.23 -17.81
C SER A 23 1.18 -26.55 -16.59
N ALA A 24 1.37 -27.84 -16.32
CA ALA A 24 2.14 -28.26 -15.15
C ALA A 24 3.61 -27.81 -15.25
N ASP A 25 4.17 -27.53 -16.42
CA ASP A 25 5.56 -27.14 -16.63
C ASP A 25 5.79 -25.61 -16.57
N VAL A 26 4.77 -24.82 -16.22
CA VAL A 26 4.90 -23.35 -16.12
C VAL A 26 5.94 -22.94 -15.07
N GLN A 27 6.79 -21.97 -15.43
CA GLN A 27 7.69 -21.32 -14.48
C GLN A 27 6.90 -20.29 -13.66
N VAL A 28 7.00 -20.38 -12.33
CA VAL A 28 6.32 -19.46 -11.41
C VAL A 28 7.34 -18.55 -10.75
N ILE A 29 7.10 -17.24 -10.82
CA ILE A 29 7.89 -16.21 -10.15
C ILE A 29 6.96 -15.47 -9.19
N LEU A 30 7.37 -15.37 -7.92
CA LEU A 30 6.65 -14.65 -6.87
C LEU A 30 7.53 -13.52 -6.38
N LEU A 31 6.97 -12.32 -6.43
CA LEU A 31 7.55 -11.09 -5.91
C LEU A 31 6.63 -10.59 -4.80
N SER A 32 7.20 -10.26 -3.65
CA SER A 32 6.47 -9.83 -2.45
C SER A 32 7.38 -8.98 -1.57
N ALA A 33 6.86 -7.91 -0.99
CA ALA A 33 7.62 -7.05 -0.08
C ALA A 33 7.74 -7.70 1.30
N THR A 34 6.68 -8.37 1.75
CA THR A 34 6.65 -9.16 2.98
C THR A 34 6.41 -10.63 2.69
N MET A 35 6.83 -11.51 3.61
CA MET A 35 6.66 -12.96 3.49
C MET A 35 5.92 -13.53 4.72
N PRO A 36 4.61 -13.23 4.88
CA PRO A 36 3.76 -13.88 5.88
C PRO A 36 3.55 -15.37 5.53
N ASP A 37 3.05 -16.15 6.49
CA ASP A 37 2.87 -17.60 6.33
C ASP A 37 1.99 -17.97 5.13
N ASP A 38 0.98 -17.17 4.81
CA ASP A 38 0.11 -17.38 3.65
C ASP A 38 0.88 -17.32 2.32
N VAL A 39 1.82 -16.38 2.17
CA VAL A 39 2.68 -16.26 0.97
C VAL A 39 3.63 -17.44 0.89
N LEU A 40 4.16 -17.90 2.03
CA LEU A 40 5.00 -19.09 2.10
C LEU A 40 4.24 -20.37 1.72
N GLU A 41 2.97 -20.49 2.11
CA GLU A 41 2.10 -21.60 1.72
C GLU A 41 1.90 -21.63 0.20
N VAL A 42 1.56 -20.48 -0.40
CA VAL A 42 1.40 -20.32 -1.85
C VAL A 42 2.69 -20.70 -2.58
N SER A 43 3.85 -20.21 -2.13
CA SER A 43 5.14 -20.59 -2.71
C SER A 43 5.37 -22.10 -2.69
N ARG A 44 5.02 -22.80 -1.59
CA ARG A 44 5.16 -24.25 -1.49
C ARG A 44 4.20 -25.03 -2.40
N CYS A 45 2.99 -24.51 -2.61
CA CYS A 45 1.97 -25.17 -3.42
C CYS A 45 2.22 -25.02 -4.93
N PHE A 46 2.66 -23.84 -5.38
CA PHE A 46 2.73 -23.52 -6.80
C PHE A 46 4.14 -23.57 -7.40
N MET A 47 5.19 -23.52 -6.58
CA MET A 47 6.58 -23.55 -7.06
C MET A 47 7.25 -24.90 -6.86
N ARG A 48 8.17 -25.24 -7.76
CA ARG A 48 9.00 -26.44 -7.68
C ARG A 48 10.45 -26.02 -7.46
N ASP A 49 10.98 -26.39 -6.30
CA ASP A 49 12.37 -26.09 -5.91
C ASP A 49 12.79 -24.64 -6.22
N PRO A 50 12.07 -23.62 -5.70
CA PRO A 50 12.32 -22.24 -6.08
C PRO A 50 13.64 -21.72 -5.51
N VAL A 51 14.39 -21.00 -6.33
CA VAL A 51 15.51 -20.18 -5.85
C VAL A 51 14.96 -19.05 -5.01
N ARG A 52 15.44 -18.92 -3.78
CA ARG A 52 14.99 -17.89 -2.83
C ARG A 52 16.00 -16.76 -2.76
N ILE A 53 15.59 -15.58 -3.23
CA ILE A 53 16.34 -14.33 -3.06
C ILE A 53 15.61 -13.56 -1.96
N LEU A 54 16.10 -13.68 -0.74
CA LEU A 54 15.54 -13.01 0.43
C LEU A 54 16.44 -11.85 0.79
N VAL A 55 15.85 -10.66 0.92
CA VAL A 55 16.53 -9.54 1.58
C VAL A 55 16.51 -9.85 3.07
N GLN A 56 17.69 -9.94 3.67
CA GLN A 56 17.80 -10.15 5.11
C GLN A 56 17.05 -9.00 5.78
N LYS A 57 16.19 -9.32 6.76
CA LYS A 57 15.67 -8.31 7.68
C LYS A 57 16.88 -7.75 8.46
N GLU A 58 17.61 -6.82 7.87
CA GLU A 58 17.90 -5.61 8.65
C GLU A 58 16.51 -5.18 9.13
N GLU A 59 16.36 -4.86 10.42
CA GLU A 59 15.12 -4.26 10.89
C GLU A 59 14.65 -3.26 9.82
N LEU A 60 13.35 -3.12 9.60
CA LEU A 60 12.81 -2.11 8.70
C LEU A 60 13.13 -0.74 9.32
N THR A 61 14.42 -0.44 9.51
CA THR A 61 14.98 0.83 9.83
C THR A 61 14.73 1.54 8.54
N LEU A 62 13.67 2.32 8.59
CA LEU A 62 13.44 3.48 7.79
C LEU A 62 14.64 4.44 8.01
N GLU A 63 15.87 3.98 7.78
CA GLU A 63 17.15 4.61 8.13
C GLU A 63 17.39 5.87 7.29
N GLY A 64 16.56 6.08 6.26
CA GLY A 64 16.44 7.34 5.52
C GLY A 64 15.13 8.09 5.73
N ILE A 65 14.13 7.53 6.42
CA ILE A 65 12.80 8.15 6.60
C ILE A 65 12.60 8.49 8.07
N LYS A 66 12.63 9.78 8.37
CA LYS A 66 12.28 10.30 9.70
C LYS A 66 10.77 10.18 9.89
N GLN A 67 10.37 9.39 10.88
CA GLN A 67 8.96 9.16 11.21
C GLN A 67 8.55 10.07 12.36
N PHE A 68 7.42 10.74 12.17
CA PHE A 68 6.81 11.61 13.17
C PHE A 68 5.32 11.31 13.27
N TYR A 69 4.72 11.67 14.39
CA TYR A 69 3.27 11.66 14.56
C TYR A 69 2.83 12.94 15.24
N ILE A 70 1.61 13.37 14.94
CA ILE A 70 0.94 14.48 15.63
C ILE A 70 -0.26 13.89 16.35
N ALA A 71 -0.29 14.02 17.68
CA ALA A 71 -1.42 13.57 18.48
C ALA A 71 -2.58 14.56 18.29
N ILE A 72 -3.64 14.11 17.60
CA ILE A 72 -4.83 14.90 17.31
C ILE A 72 -6.00 14.27 18.05
N GLU A 73 -6.68 15.05 18.91
CA GLU A 73 -7.77 14.55 19.75
C GLU A 73 -9.07 14.36 18.97
N LEU A 74 -9.39 15.32 18.09
CA LEU A 74 -10.63 15.34 17.31
C LEU A 74 -10.36 15.23 15.82
N GLU A 75 -11.17 14.43 15.12
CA GLU A 75 -11.00 14.19 13.68
C GLU A 75 -11.06 15.47 12.83
N GLU A 76 -11.88 16.43 13.24
CA GLU A 76 -12.05 17.72 12.55
C GLU A 76 -10.79 18.59 12.58
N TRP A 77 -9.91 18.42 13.56
CA TRP A 77 -8.66 19.17 13.67
C TRP A 77 -7.59 18.69 12.69
N LYS A 78 -7.76 17.53 12.06
CA LYS A 78 -6.78 16.99 11.10
C LYS A 78 -6.61 17.87 9.87
N LEU A 79 -7.71 18.44 9.35
CA LEU A 79 -7.65 19.28 8.15
C LEU A 79 -6.87 20.56 8.43
N GLU A 80 -7.15 21.23 9.54
CA GLU A 80 -6.42 22.45 9.92
C GLU A 80 -4.95 22.15 10.19
N THR A 81 -4.65 21.09 10.95
CA THR A 81 -3.27 20.66 11.20
C THR A 81 -2.52 20.35 9.90
N LEU A 82 -3.18 19.73 8.93
CA LEU A 82 -2.59 19.46 7.62
C LEU A 82 -2.27 20.76 6.86
N CYS A 83 -3.18 21.74 6.85
CA CYS A 83 -2.92 23.04 6.25
C CYS A 83 -1.73 23.76 6.92
N ASP A 84 -1.69 23.75 8.25
CA ASP A 84 -0.59 24.35 9.01
C ASP A 84 0.78 23.73 8.66
N LEU A 85 0.81 22.42 8.38
CA LEU A 85 2.02 21.73 7.91
C LEU A 85 2.47 22.23 6.54
N TYR A 86 1.54 22.48 5.61
CA TYR A 86 1.87 23.04 4.31
C TYR A 86 2.32 24.51 4.37
N ASP A 87 1.79 25.29 5.32
CA ASP A 87 2.20 26.68 5.52
C ASP A 87 3.58 26.80 6.18
N THR A 88 3.90 25.87 7.09
CA THR A 88 5.15 25.89 7.85
C THR A 88 6.31 25.24 7.10
N LEU A 89 6.04 24.24 6.26
CA LEU A 89 7.05 23.43 5.60
C LEU A 89 7.08 23.69 4.09
N SER A 90 8.29 23.82 3.53
CA SER A 90 8.47 23.81 2.08
C SER A 90 8.36 22.37 1.55
N ILE A 91 7.15 21.99 1.13
CA ILE A 91 6.84 20.66 0.60
C ILE A 91 6.78 20.75 -0.93
N ALA A 92 7.65 20.01 -1.62
CA ALA A 92 7.61 19.92 -3.09
C ALA A 92 6.44 19.05 -3.57
N GLN A 93 6.38 17.81 -3.09
CA GLN A 93 5.31 16.85 -3.35
C GLN A 93 5.08 16.01 -2.10
N ALA A 94 3.84 15.62 -1.86
CA ALA A 94 3.46 14.72 -0.78
C ALA A 94 2.35 13.78 -1.22
N VAL A 95 2.28 12.62 -0.56
CA VAL A 95 1.20 11.64 -0.71
C VAL A 95 0.47 11.55 0.62
N ILE A 96 -0.85 11.74 0.59
CA ILE A 96 -1.70 11.68 1.78
C ILE A 96 -2.61 10.46 1.66
N PHE A 97 -2.48 9.53 2.59
CA PHE A 97 -3.30 8.31 2.62
C PHE A 97 -4.55 8.51 3.48
N CYS A 98 -5.70 8.11 2.96
CA CYS A 98 -6.98 8.07 3.66
C CYS A 98 -7.57 6.66 3.61
N ASN A 99 -8.23 6.23 4.68
CA ASN A 99 -8.75 4.85 4.78
C ASN A 99 -9.99 4.59 3.90
N THR A 100 -10.74 5.63 3.51
CA THR A 100 -11.99 5.47 2.76
C THR A 100 -12.04 6.38 1.55
N ARG A 101 -12.67 5.90 0.47
CA ARG A 101 -12.85 6.66 -0.79
C ARG A 101 -13.55 8.00 -0.54
N ARG A 102 -14.67 7.96 0.19
CA ARG A 102 -15.43 9.16 0.59
C ARG A 102 -14.58 10.21 1.30
N LYS A 103 -13.57 9.77 2.05
CA LYS A 103 -12.68 10.70 2.77
C LYS A 103 -11.61 11.29 1.87
N VAL A 104 -11.12 10.53 0.89
CA VAL A 104 -10.26 11.07 -0.18
C VAL A 104 -11.00 12.17 -0.92
N ASP A 105 -12.24 11.92 -1.34
CA ASP A 105 -13.06 12.91 -2.05
C ASP A 105 -13.29 14.18 -1.23
N TRP A 106 -13.77 14.00 0.01
CA TRP A 106 -14.00 15.10 0.93
C TRP A 106 -12.74 15.93 1.21
N LEU A 107 -11.60 15.26 1.43
CA LEU A 107 -10.32 15.94 1.68
C LEU A 107 -9.87 16.73 0.44
N THR A 108 -10.07 16.16 -0.74
CA THR A 108 -9.70 16.79 -2.01
C THR A 108 -10.49 18.07 -2.24
N GLU A 109 -11.82 18.01 -2.08
CA GLU A 109 -12.69 19.19 -2.15
C GLU A 109 -12.30 20.24 -1.11
N SER A 110 -12.10 19.82 0.15
CA SER A 110 -11.73 20.73 1.25
C SER A 110 -10.38 21.42 1.03
N MET A 111 -9.43 20.74 0.37
CA MET A 111 -8.13 21.32 0.03
C MET A 111 -8.21 22.24 -1.19
N HIS A 112 -9.03 21.90 -2.21
CA HIS A 112 -9.30 22.78 -3.35
C HIS A 112 -9.98 24.08 -2.92
N GLU A 113 -10.92 24.05 -1.97
CA GLU A 113 -11.56 25.25 -1.40
C GLU A 113 -10.57 26.19 -0.70
N ARG A 114 -9.41 25.66 -0.28
CA ARG A 114 -8.33 26.41 0.35
C ARG A 114 -7.18 26.72 -0.62
N ASP A 115 -7.45 26.69 -1.93
CA ASP A 115 -6.51 26.99 -3.03
C ASP A 115 -5.29 26.05 -3.15
N PHE A 116 -5.32 24.86 -2.51
CA PHE A 116 -4.26 23.86 -2.71
C PHE A 116 -4.47 23.13 -4.04
N THR A 117 -3.37 22.92 -4.79
CA THR A 117 -3.40 22.07 -5.99
C THR A 117 -3.22 20.60 -5.59
N VAL A 118 -4.32 19.87 -5.48
CA VAL A 118 -4.33 18.44 -5.14
C VAL A 118 -4.96 17.58 -6.23
N SER A 119 -4.54 16.32 -6.31
CA SER A 119 -5.14 15.30 -7.16
C SER A 119 -5.46 14.08 -6.30
N ALA A 120 -6.59 13.45 -6.57
CA ALA A 120 -7.08 12.30 -5.85
C ALA A 120 -6.93 11.02 -6.67
N MET A 121 -6.72 9.89 -5.99
CA MET A 121 -6.73 8.56 -6.60
C MET A 121 -7.39 7.58 -5.63
N HIS A 122 -8.41 6.88 -6.08
CA HIS A 122 -8.99 5.74 -5.37
C HIS A 122 -9.62 4.73 -6.36
N ASP A 123 -9.83 3.49 -5.91
CA ASP A 123 -10.35 2.34 -6.70
C ASP A 123 -11.83 2.47 -7.16
N GLY A 124 -12.37 3.69 -7.17
CA GLY A 124 -13.73 3.99 -7.64
C GLY A 124 -13.76 5.17 -8.59
N MET A 125 -12.60 5.60 -9.06
CA MET A 125 -12.47 6.63 -10.08
C MET A 125 -12.53 5.94 -11.45
N GLU A 126 -13.45 6.38 -12.31
CA GLU A 126 -13.48 6.05 -13.74
C GLU A 126 -12.57 7.00 -14.54
#